data_AF-A0A3D5G9X2-F1
#
_entry.id   AF-A0A3D5G9X2-F1
#
_cell.length_a   1.000
_cell.length_b   1.000
_cell.length_c   1.000
_cell.angle_alpha   90.00
_cell.angle_beta   90.00
_cell.angle_gamma   90.00
#
_symmetry.space_group_name_H-M   'P 1'
#
loop_
_entity.id
_entity.type
_entity.pdbx_description
1 polymer ?
#
loop_
_entity_poly.entity_id
_entity_poly.type
_entity_poly.pdbx_seq_one_letter_code
_entity_poly.pdbx_strand_id
1 'polypeptide(L)' 'MSDNIITIEPGKRGGKPCIRRMRITVYDVLGWLAAGMSHAQILDDFPELTEEDIRACLEFGG' A
#
# COMPACT_ATOMS: atom_id res chain seq x y z
N MET A 1 4.35 11.78 11.63
CA MET A 1 3.88 10.56 12.29
C MET A 1 2.84 9.95 11.38
N SER A 2 3.28 9.00 10.57
CA SER A 2 2.47 8.32 9.53
C SER A 2 1.70 7.11 10.10
N ASP A 3 1.56 7.04 11.43
CA ASP A 3 1.20 5.89 12.27
C ASP A 3 -0.17 5.24 12.00
N ASN A 4 -0.91 5.63 10.96
CA ASN A 4 -2.23 5.05 10.64
C ASN A 4 -2.42 4.66 9.18
N ILE A 5 -1.38 4.70 8.35
CA ILE A 5 -1.50 4.34 6.93
C ILE A 5 -1.47 2.83 6.72
N ILE A 6 -0.62 2.10 7.44
CA ILE A 6 -0.56 0.64 7.32
C ILE A 6 -1.25 0.03 8.53
N THR A 7 -2.23 -0.83 8.24
CA THR A 7 -3.07 -1.50 9.23
C THR A 7 -2.90 -3.00 9.10
N ILE A 8 -2.72 -3.68 10.24
CA ILE A 8 -2.65 -5.14 10.30
C ILE A 8 -3.88 -5.60 11.06
N GLU A 9 -4.90 -6.04 10.31
CA GLU A 9 -6.15 -6.52 10.88
C GLU A 9 -6.18 -8.06 10.82
N PRO A 10 -6.19 -8.78 11.96
CA PRO A 10 -6.27 -10.23 11.95
C PRO A 10 -7.57 -10.69 11.27
N GLY A 11 -7.43 -11.51 10.23
CA GLY A 11 -8.55 -12.00 9.40
C GLY A 11 -8.79 -11.21 8.10
N LYS A 12 -8.27 -9.99 7.98
CA LYS A 12 -8.33 -9.23 6.72
C LYS A 12 -7.13 -9.61 5.84
N ARG A 13 -7.39 -10.08 4.62
CA ARG A 13 -6.35 -10.59 3.69
C ARG A 13 -5.38 -11.60 4.34
N GLY A 14 -5.85 -12.36 5.33
CA GLY A 14 -5.02 -13.31 6.08
C GLY A 14 -4.04 -12.68 7.07
N GLY A 15 -4.32 -11.47 7.59
CA GLY A 15 -3.44 -10.76 8.53
C GLY A 15 -2.29 -10.03 7.85
N LYS A 16 -2.36 -9.83 6.53
CA LYS A 16 -1.34 -9.08 5.80
C LYS A 16 -1.48 -7.58 6.07
N PRO A 17 -0.36 -6.82 6.15
CA PRO A 17 -0.38 -5.37 6.24
C PRO A 17 -1.11 -4.79 5.03
N CYS A 18 -2.20 -4.07 5.31
CA CYS A 18 -3.06 -3.42 4.34
C CYS A 18 -2.99 -1.91 4.49
N ILE A 19 -3.12 -1.21 3.37
CA ILE A 19 -3.26 0.25 3.36
C ILE A 19 -4.60 0.62 4.01
N ARG A 20 -4.62 1.71 4.78
CA ARG A 20 -5.71 2.16 5.65
C ARG A 20 -7.07 1.93 5.02
N ARG A 21 -7.97 1.22 5.71
CA ARG A 21 -9.35 0.96 5.27
C ARG A 21 -9.50 0.31 3.87
N MET A 22 -8.41 -0.05 3.21
CA MET A 22 -8.40 -0.68 1.88
C MET A 22 -8.17 -2.18 2.00
N ARG A 23 -8.39 -2.89 0.88
CA ARG A 23 -8.02 -4.30 0.71
C ARG A 23 -6.79 -4.48 -0.19
N ILE A 24 -6.01 -3.40 -0.36
CA ILE A 24 -4.70 -3.39 -1.03
C ILE A 24 -3.65 -3.62 0.05
N THR A 25 -2.79 -4.62 -0.17
CA THR A 25 -1.70 -4.95 0.75
C THR A 25 -0.44 -4.16 0.40
N VAL A 26 0.45 -3.98 1.37
CA VAL A 26 1.78 -3.40 1.12
C VAL A 26 2.50 -4.17 0.00
N TYR A 27 2.35 -5.50 -0.02
CA TYR A 27 2.94 -6.36 -1.04
C TYR A 27 2.38 -6.13 -2.44
N ASP A 28 1.11 -5.72 -2.58
CA ASP A 28 0.53 -5.41 -3.90
C ASP A 28 1.24 -4.18 -4.48
N VAL A 29 1.37 -3.11 -3.69
CA VAL A 29 2.05 -1.88 -4.11
C VAL A 29 3.53 -2.14 -4.41
N LEU A 30 4.24 -2.85 -3.53
CA LEU A 30 5.63 -3.23 -3.78
C LEU A 30 5.78 -4.11 -5.03
N GLY A 31 4.83 -5.00 -5.28
CA GLY A 31 4.80 -5.83 -6.49
C GLY A 31 4.60 -5.01 -7.77
N TRP A 32 3.73 -4.00 -7.74
CA TRP A 32 3.54 -3.08 -8.87
C TRP A 32 4.77 -2.24 -9.16
N LEU A 33 5.41 -1.71 -8.12
CA LEU A 33 6.67 -0.97 -8.26
C LEU A 33 7.79 -1.88 -8.78
N ALA A 34 7.89 -3.12 -8.30
CA ALA A 34 8.84 -4.10 -8.80
C ALA A 34 8.57 -4.51 -10.26
N ALA A 35 7.31 -4.47 -10.70
CA ALA A 35 6.92 -4.67 -12.10
C ALA A 35 7.22 -3.45 -12.99
N GLY A 36 7.73 -2.35 -12.42
CA GLY A 36 8.11 -1.14 -13.15
C GLY A 36 7.01 -0.10 -13.28
N MET A 37 5.90 -0.22 -12.55
CA MET A 37 4.88 0.83 -12.53
C MET A 37 5.41 2.07 -11.79
N SER A 38 5.10 3.25 -12.33
CA SER A 38 5.35 4.52 -11.65
C SER A 38 4.27 4.81 -10.61
N HIS A 39 4.56 5.71 -9.66
CA HIS A 39 3.60 6.13 -8.66
C HIS A 39 2.34 6.74 -9.31
N ALA A 40 2.52 7.54 -10.37
CA ALA A 40 1.41 8.15 -11.09
C ALA A 40 0.48 7.11 -11.72
N GLN A 41 1.03 6.04 -12.31
CA GLN A 41 0.22 4.95 -12.88
C GLN A 41 -0.56 4.21 -11.79
N ILE A 42 0.07 3.93 -10.66
CA ILE A 42 -0.60 3.29 -9.52
C ILE A 42 -1.74 4.17 -9.00
N LEU A 43 -1.55 5.49 -8.92
CA LEU A 43 -2.59 6.43 -8.49
C LEU A 43 -3.71 6.61 -9.55
N ASP A 44 -3.40 6.45 -10.83
CA ASP A 44 -4.40 6.48 -11.90
C ASP A 44 -5.30 5.24 -11.87
N ASP A 45 -4.71 4.05 -11.71
CA ASP A 45 -5.44 2.79 -11.57
C ASP A 45 -6.19 2.69 -10.22
N PHE A 46 -5.62 3.27 -9.16
CA PHE A 46 -6.17 3.25 -7.80
C PHE A 46 -6.25 4.68 -7.23
N PRO A 47 -7.24 5.49 -7.66
CA PRO A 47 -7.38 6.89 -7.22
C PRO A 47 -7.72 7.04 -5.73
N GLU A 48 -8.06 5.95 -5.06
CA GLU A 48 -8.22 5.87 -3.61
C GLU A 48 -6.88 5.84 -2.85
N LEU A 49 -5.78 5.50 -3.53
CA LEU A 49 -4.43 5.61 -2.99
C LEU A 49 -3.96 7.07 -3.04
N THR A 50 -3.03 7.37 -2.15
CA THR A 50 -2.30 8.63 -2.14
C THR A 50 -0.80 8.37 -2.25
N GLU A 51 -0.03 9.38 -2.64
CA GLU A 51 1.43 9.26 -2.62
C GLU A 51 1.96 8.92 -1.22
N GLU A 52 1.33 9.41 -0.16
CA GLU A 52 1.68 9.05 1.22
C GLU A 52 1.45 7.56 1.50
N ASP A 53 0.39 6.97 0.94
CA ASP A 53 0.11 5.54 1.07
C ASP A 53 1.21 4.69 0.40
N ILE A 54 1.66 5.09 -0.78
CA ILE A 54 2.75 4.41 -1.51
C ILE A 54 4.08 4.55 -0.77
N ARG A 55 4.40 5.74 -0.25
CA ARG A 55 5.62 5.98 0.54
C ARG A 55 5.63 5.18 1.83
N ALA A 56 4.51 5.12 2.55
CA ALA A 56 4.42 4.28 3.75
C ALA A 56 4.65 2.79 3.44
N CYS A 57 4.17 2.31 2.27
CA CYS A 57 4.43 0.94 1.83
C CYS A 57 5.92 0.67 1.58
N LEU A 58 6.62 1.65 1.00
CA LEU A 58 8.07 1.59 0.80
C LEU A 58 8.84 1.62 2.14
N GLU A 59 8.43 2.49 3.08
CA GLU A 59 9.04 2.57 4.41
C GLU A 59 8.81 1.31 5.25
N PHE A 60 7.68 0.62 5.07
CA PHE A 60 7.39 -0.63 5.79
C PHE A 60 8.15 -1.85 5.26
N GLY A 61 8.43 -1.88 3.96
CA GLY A 61 9.16 -2.99 3.32
C GLY A 61 10.69 -2.88 3.42
N GLY A 62 11.21 -1.75 3.90
CA GLY A 62 12.63 -1.45 4.07
C GLY A 62 13.23 -1.94 5.39
#